data_AF-A0A965RD64-F1
#
_entry.id   AF-A0A965RD64-F1
#
_cell.length_a   1.000
_cell.length_b   1.000
_cell.length_c   1.000
_cell.angle_alpha   90.00
_cell.angle_beta   90.00
_cell.angle_gamma   90.00
#
_symmetry.space_group_name_H-M   'P 1'
#
loop_
_entity.id
_entity.type
_entity.pdbx_description
1 polymer ?
#
loop_
_entity_poly.entity_id
_entity_poly.type
_entity_poly.pdbx_seq_one_letter_code
_entity_poly.pdbx_strand_id
1 'polypeptide(L)'
;MPKSASAKIELGKKIPDFTATTTDGGTWRLRETKGSKVVLFFYPKDMTSGCTVEAQQFRDLHSAFRKANTIVIGVSRDSCASHQKFK
;
A
#
# COMPACT_ATOMS: atom_id res chain seq x y z
N MET A 1 12.79 12.26 -17.46
CA MET A 1 12.28 11.59 -16.23
C MET A 1 12.15 12.65 -15.15
N PRO A 2 10.97 12.88 -14.55
CA PRO A 2 10.86 13.85 -13.46
C PRO A 2 11.74 13.38 -12.30
N LYS A 3 12.64 14.26 -11.84
CA LYS A 3 13.48 14.04 -10.67
C LYS A 3 12.56 13.76 -9.48
N SER A 4 12.65 12.57 -8.90
CA SER A 4 12.01 12.27 -7.62
C SER A 4 12.57 13.26 -6.60
N ALA A 5 11.72 14.13 -6.08
CA ALA A 5 12.07 14.93 -4.92
C ALA A 5 12.28 13.95 -3.76
N SER A 6 13.49 13.92 -3.19
CA SER A 6 13.79 13.18 -1.97
C SER A 6 13.06 13.86 -0.80
N ALA A 7 11.76 13.57 -0.68
CA ALA A 7 10.95 14.02 0.43
C ALA A 7 11.18 13.04 1.58
N LYS A 8 11.97 13.48 2.57
CA LYS A 8 12.17 12.74 3.81
C LYS A 8 10.82 12.60 4.52
N ILE A 9 10.40 11.36 4.78
CA ILE A 9 9.17 11.07 5.53
C ILE A 9 9.43 11.33 7.01
N GLU A 10 8.61 12.18 7.62
CA GLU A 10 8.76 12.60 9.01
C GLU A 10 7.41 12.58 9.72
N LEU A 11 7.42 12.24 11.01
CA LEU A 11 6.21 12.21 11.83
C LEU A 11 5.58 13.61 11.90
N GLY A 12 4.25 13.66 11.80
CA GLY A 12 3.48 14.91 11.82
C GLY A 12 3.55 15.74 10.53
N LYS A 13 4.40 15.40 9.56
CA LYS A 13 4.43 16.04 8.24
C LYS A 13 3.39 15.41 7.31
N LYS A 14 2.69 16.25 6.55
CA LYS A 14 1.79 15.79 5.49
C LYS A 14 2.62 15.19 4.36
N ILE A 15 2.22 14.01 3.90
CA ILE A 15 2.77 13.39 2.70
C ILE A 15 2.20 14.11 1.45
N PRO A 16 3.04 14.42 0.43
CA PRO A 16 2.56 14.94 -0.84
C PRO A 16 1.55 14.01 -1.51
N ASP A 17 0.59 14.55 -2.26
CA ASP A 17 -0.30 13.72 -3.05
C ASP A 17 0.50 12.92 -4.10
N PHE A 18 0.20 11.65 -4.25
CA PHE A 18 0.85 10.76 -5.21
C PHE A 18 -0.14 9.75 -5.78
N THR A 19 0.27 9.14 -6.89
CA THR A 19 -0.50 8.11 -7.56
C THR A 19 0.32 6.84 -7.68
N ALA A 20 -0.32 5.69 -7.59
CA ALA A 20 0.30 4.38 -7.77
C ALA A 20 -0.58 3.49 -8.65
N THR A 21 0.06 2.58 -9.38
CA THR A 21 -0.65 1.54 -10.13
C THR A 21 -1.13 0.46 -9.16
N THR A 22 -2.37 0.04 -9.28
CA THR A 22 -2.97 -1.01 -8.45
C THR A 22 -2.73 -2.40 -9.04
N THR A 23 -3.00 -3.43 -8.25
CA THR A 23 -2.86 -4.85 -8.65
C THR A 23 -3.64 -5.21 -9.92
N ASP A 24 -4.79 -4.58 -10.14
CA ASP A 24 -5.65 -4.76 -11.33
C ASP A 24 -5.26 -3.87 -12.53
N GLY A 25 -4.16 -3.11 -12.43
CA GLY A 25 -3.71 -2.19 -13.47
C GLY A 25 -4.42 -0.82 -13.45
N GLY A 26 -5.27 -0.58 -12.46
CA GLY A 26 -5.87 0.72 -12.21
C GLY A 26 -4.90 1.75 -11.65
N THR A 27 -5.43 2.92 -11.30
CA THR A 27 -4.68 4.00 -10.64
C THR A 27 -5.32 4.31 -9.30
N TRP A 28 -4.53 4.26 -8.24
CA TRP A 28 -4.89 4.74 -6.92
C TRP A 28 -4.26 6.11 -6.67
N ARG A 29 -4.97 6.99 -5.96
CA ARG A 29 -4.46 8.33 -5.59
C ARG A 29 -4.63 8.59 -4.09
N LEU A 30 -3.60 9.09 -3.43
CA LEU A 30 -3.65 9.37 -1.98
C LEU A 30 -4.77 10.35 -1.60
N ARG A 31 -5.03 11.37 -2.42
CA ARG A 31 -6.12 12.31 -2.15
C ARG A 31 -7.52 11.67 -2.11
N GLU A 32 -7.72 10.52 -2.74
CA GLU A 32 -9.01 9.80 -2.77
C GLU A 32 -9.29 9.11 -1.43
N THR A 33 -8.29 8.94 -0.56
CA THR A 33 -8.45 8.36 0.78
C THR A 33 -8.63 9.41 1.89
N LYS A 34 -8.88 10.67 1.53
CA LYS A 34 -9.13 11.73 2.51
C LYS A 34 -10.30 11.35 3.44
N GLY A 35 -10.11 11.57 4.73
CA GLY A 35 -11.09 11.20 5.76
C GLY A 35 -10.96 9.77 6.26
N SER A 36 -10.10 8.94 5.66
CA SER A 36 -9.72 7.61 6.16
C SER A 36 -8.30 7.61 6.70
N LYS A 37 -7.99 6.67 7.60
CA LYS A 37 -6.59 6.32 7.93
C LYS A 37 -6.05 5.43 6.81
N VAL A 38 -4.75 5.53 6.52
CA VAL A 38 -4.10 4.68 5.52
C VAL A 38 -2.87 4.02 6.15
N VAL A 39 -2.80 2.70 6.04
CA VAL A 39 -1.63 1.90 6.37
C VAL A 39 -0.97 1.50 5.05
N LEU A 40 0.22 2.03 4.78
CA LEU A 40 1.09 1.60 3.69
C LEU A 40 2.16 0.67 4.29
N PHE A 41 2.10 -0.61 3.95
CA PHE A 41 3.12 -1.57 4.38
C PHE A 41 3.97 -1.98 3.18
N PHE A 42 5.29 -1.86 3.32
CA PHE A 42 6.25 -2.16 2.26
C PHE A 42 6.87 -3.51 2.51
N TYR A 43 6.84 -4.38 1.51
CA TYR A 43 7.45 -5.71 1.58
C TYR A 43 8.40 -5.94 0.39
N PRO A 44 9.50 -6.69 0.59
CA PRO A 44 10.59 -6.76 -0.38
C PRO A 44 10.22 -7.51 -1.67
N LYS A 45 9.40 -8.56 -1.58
CA LYS A 45 9.04 -9.41 -2.72
C LYS A 45 7.77 -10.23 -2.47
N ASP A 46 6.92 -10.32 -3.48
CA ASP A 46 5.74 -11.19 -3.53
C ASP A 46 6.12 -12.68 -3.30
N MET A 47 5.18 -13.45 -2.75
CA MET A 47 5.27 -14.91 -2.62
C MET A 47 6.46 -15.45 -1.80
N THR A 48 7.10 -14.63 -0.98
CA THR A 48 8.12 -15.08 -0.02
C THR A 48 7.49 -15.40 1.33
N SER A 49 7.97 -16.44 2.02
CA SER A 49 7.32 -16.99 3.22
C SER A 49 6.97 -15.94 4.28
N GLY A 50 7.87 -14.99 4.54
CA GLY A 50 7.61 -13.88 5.48
C GLY A 50 6.55 -12.89 4.99
N CYS A 51 6.61 -12.48 3.72
CA CYS A 51 5.64 -11.51 3.16
C CYS A 51 4.24 -12.11 3.06
N THR A 52 4.13 -13.42 2.80
CA THR A 52 2.84 -14.12 2.78
C THR A 52 2.20 -14.12 4.16
N VAL A 53 2.95 -14.30 5.25
CA VAL A 53 2.38 -14.27 6.61
C VAL A 53 1.86 -12.89 6.98
N GLU A 54 2.63 -11.83 6.69
CA GLU A 54 2.21 -10.45 6.98
C GLU A 54 0.95 -10.06 6.18
N ALA A 55 0.90 -10.40 4.89
CA ALA A 55 -0.28 -10.17 4.05
C ALA A 55 -1.51 -10.96 4.55
N GLN A 56 -1.31 -12.21 5.00
CA GLN A 56 -2.39 -13.01 5.61
C GLN A 56 -2.94 -12.37 6.88
N GLN A 57 -2.08 -11.86 7.77
CA GLN A 57 -2.51 -11.17 8.98
C GLN A 57 -3.33 -9.91 8.68
N PHE A 58 -2.91 -9.11 7.70
CA PHE A 58 -3.70 -7.96 7.24
C PHE A 58 -5.06 -8.36 6.67
N ARG A 59 -5.10 -9.45 5.89
CA ARG A 59 -6.36 -10.00 5.36
C ARG A 59 -7.29 -10.44 6.48
N ASP A 60 -6.78 -11.20 7.45
CA ASP A 60 -7.57 -11.76 8.53
C ASP A 60 -8.11 -10.65 9.45
N LEU A 61 -7.35 -9.56 9.62
CA LEU A 61 -7.74 -8.37 10.38
C LEU A 61 -8.50 -7.32 9.56
N HIS A 62 -8.75 -7.56 8.27
CA HIS A 62 -9.30 -6.54 7.37
C HIS A 62 -10.65 -5.97 7.86
N SER A 63 -11.50 -6.79 8.49
CA SER A 63 -12.75 -6.34 9.10
C SER A 63 -12.52 -5.33 10.24
N ALA A 64 -11.51 -5.53 11.07
CA ALA A 64 -11.16 -4.62 12.15
C ALA A 64 -10.63 -3.28 11.61
N PHE A 65 -9.79 -3.31 10.57
CA PHE A 65 -9.32 -2.08 9.91
C PHE A 65 -10.48 -1.29 9.29
N ARG A 66 -11.43 -1.96 8.63
CA ARG A 66 -12.62 -1.28 8.09
C ARG A 66 -13.46 -0.63 9.19
N LYS A 67 -13.69 -1.32 10.32
CA LYS A 67 -14.40 -0.76 11.49
C LYS A 67 -13.66 0.45 12.08
N ALA A 68 -12.34 0.50 11.96
CA ALA A 68 -11.50 1.61 12.39
C ALA A 68 -11.33 2.72 11.32
N ASN A 69 -12.12 2.71 10.24
CA ASN A 69 -12.01 3.64 9.11
C ASN A 69 -10.59 3.70 8.53
N THR A 70 -9.99 2.53 8.32
CA THR A 70 -8.60 2.36 7.91
C THR A 70 -8.49 1.52 6.64
N ILE A 71 -7.74 2.03 5.67
CA ILE A 71 -7.41 1.38 4.41
C ILE A 71 -6.00 0.81 4.54
N VAL A 72 -5.81 -0.44 4.14
CA VAL A 72 -4.50 -1.12 4.17
C VAL A 72 -4.04 -1.37 2.73
N ILE A 73 -2.81 -0.97 2.41
CA ILE A 73 -2.21 -1.09 1.07
C ILE A 73 -0.82 -1.71 1.22
N GLY A 74 -0.63 -2.85 0.56
CA GLY A 74 0.68 -3.50 0.41
C GLY A 74 1.43 -2.97 -0.80
N VAL A 75 2.71 -2.68 -0.64
CA VAL A 75 3.56 -2.13 -1.70
C VAL A 75 4.85 -2.96 -1.83
N SER A 76 5.11 -3.47 -3.03
CA SER A 76 6.43 -4.03 -3.40
C SER A 76 6.87 -3.44 -4.74
N ARG A 77 8.04 -3.86 -5.23
CA ARG A 77 8.56 -3.46 -6.56
C ARG A 77 8.22 -4.47 -7.65
N ASP A 78 7.45 -5.51 -7.32
CA ASP A 78 7.06 -6.53 -8.28
C ASP A 78 6.02 -5.99 -9.29
N SER A 79 5.86 -6.71 -10.39
CA SER A 79 4.90 -6.33 -11.44
C SER A 79 3.45 -6.53 -10.99
N CYS A 80 2.50 -5.80 -11.60
CA CYS A 80 1.07 -6.03 -11.38
C CYS A 80 0.67 -7.50 -11.63
N ALA A 81 1.30 -8.17 -12.60
CA ALA A 81 1.06 -9.58 -12.89
C ALA A 81 1.51 -10.50 -11.73
N SER A 82 2.57 -10.14 -11.01
CA SER A 82 2.99 -10.82 -9.78
C SER A 82 1.98 -10.58 -8.66
N HIS A 83 1.58 -9.33 -8.47
CA HIS A 83 0.58 -8.97 -7.45
C HIS A 83 -0.74 -9.70 -7.64
N GLN A 84 -1.20 -9.89 -8.88
CA GLN A 84 -2.43 -10.64 -9.16
C GLN A 84 -2.35 -12.11 -8.73
N LYS A 85 -1.16 -12.72 -8.80
CA LYS A 85 -0.93 -14.09 -8.34
C LYS A 85 -0.80 -14.18 -6.81
N PHE A 86 -0.46 -13.08 -6.15
CA PHE A 86 -0.18 -13.03 -4.72
C PHE A 86 -1.40 -12.68 -3.85
N LYS A 87 -2.41 -12.01 -4.43
CA LYS A 87 -3.62 -11.51 -3.75
C LYS A 87 -4.35 -12.56 -2.90
#